data_AF-A0A101J3G1-F1
#
_entry.id   AF-A0A101J3G1-F1
#
_cell.length_a   1.000
_cell.length_b   1.000
_cell.length_c   1.000
_cell.angle_alpha   90.00
_cell.angle_beta   90.00
_cell.angle_gamma   90.00
#
_symmetry.space_group_name_H-M   'P 1'
#
loop_
_entity.id
_entity.type
_entity.pdbx_description
1 polymer ?
#
loop_
_entity_poly.entity_id
_entity_poly.type
_entity_poly.pdbx_seq_one_letter_code
_entity_poly.pdbx_strand_id
1 'polypeptide(L)'
;MFFGKKLLLLLVSLLLSVSSFAQNGKTNALPDKNPILLPASSFVQEVADDSLKERLSRSLTNIYQEVLLRPGRVTVDSIALNERKKSIEFYTNLSLSYLPMRENTVFQIYDSVRYHLPVTQKKYRISVISDGVEISHLIPNYFRTTQKDKNRVIAHKVKTPLVANLSSPAGNFSEGLQNNHIALWQSHGWYYEQKLGRWEWQRARIFQTVEDLYTQSYVLPFLVPMLENAGANVLLPRERDYNRREVIVDNDDRSDYREENGKEKWKTSLSPGFAHPKEVYLDGENPFRMGTARQTKTVSRGAESVATWQPDIPEKGEYGVYVSYQTGKNSSDDALYSVYHAGGRTDFLVNQQMGGGTWIYLGSF
;
A
#
# COMPACT_ATOMS: atom_id res chain seq x y z
N MET A 1 4.05 16.55 18.57
CA MET A 1 5.33 16.11 19.17
C MET A 1 5.43 16.70 20.56
N PHE A 2 5.88 15.92 21.56
CA PHE A 2 6.22 16.35 22.92
C PHE A 2 7.41 15.48 23.37
N PHE A 3 8.40 16.05 24.07
CA PHE A 3 9.75 15.49 24.17
C PHE A 3 10.01 14.59 25.40
N GLY A 4 10.78 13.50 25.22
CA GLY A 4 11.89 13.17 26.14
C GLY A 4 12.15 11.71 26.61
N LYS A 5 13.25 11.11 26.07
CA LYS A 5 14.32 10.29 26.73
C LYS A 5 14.14 8.78 27.10
N LYS A 6 14.82 7.89 26.31
CA LYS A 6 15.64 6.63 26.58
C LYS A 6 14.98 5.26 27.08
N LEU A 7 15.71 4.09 26.92
CA LEU A 7 15.51 2.57 27.01
C LEU A 7 14.57 1.88 25.94
N LEU A 8 14.73 0.69 25.27
CA LEU A 8 15.73 -0.42 25.04
C LEU A 8 15.01 -1.65 24.40
N LEU A 9 15.57 -2.71 23.78
CA LEU A 9 16.93 -3.16 23.37
C LEU A 9 16.86 -3.67 21.93
N LEU A 10 17.96 -3.56 21.19
CA LEU A 10 18.20 -4.41 20.03
C LEU A 10 19.59 -5.05 20.07
N LEU A 11 19.65 -6.38 19.89
CA LEU A 11 20.88 -7.16 19.85
C LEU A 11 20.92 -7.97 18.54
N VAL A 12 21.83 -7.64 17.63
CA VAL A 12 21.87 -8.21 16.26
C VAL A 12 22.91 -9.32 16.18
N SER A 13 22.48 -10.57 16.42
CA SER A 13 23.17 -11.79 15.91
C SER A 13 22.79 -12.03 14.44
N LEU A 14 23.59 -12.73 13.62
CA LEU A 14 23.37 -12.85 12.17
C LEU A 14 23.63 -14.26 11.61
N LEU A 15 22.55 -15.06 11.47
CA LEU A 15 22.62 -16.51 11.26
C LEU A 15 21.92 -16.99 9.96
N LEU A 16 22.56 -16.71 8.82
CA LEU A 16 22.67 -17.56 7.61
C LEU A 16 21.47 -18.19 6.88
N SER A 17 21.37 -17.89 5.58
CA SER A 17 21.42 -18.93 4.53
C SER A 17 22.03 -18.45 3.18
N VAL A 18 21.94 -19.27 2.12
CA VAL A 18 22.55 -19.04 0.79
C VAL A 18 21.50 -19.01 -0.32
N SER A 19 21.62 -18.05 -1.25
CA SER A 19 21.07 -18.17 -2.61
C SER A 19 21.95 -17.44 -3.62
N SER A 20 22.34 -18.16 -4.68
CA SER A 20 23.19 -17.65 -5.76
C SER A 20 22.40 -17.54 -7.06
N PHE A 21 22.46 -16.40 -7.75
CA PHE A 21 22.22 -16.33 -9.19
C PHE A 21 23.07 -15.24 -9.86
N ALA A 22 23.52 -15.53 -11.08
CA ALA A 22 24.48 -14.69 -11.81
C ALA A 22 23.81 -13.51 -12.55
N GLN A 23 24.53 -12.39 -12.67
CA GLN A 23 24.14 -11.27 -13.51
C GLN A 23 24.48 -11.56 -14.98
N ASN A 24 23.58 -11.22 -15.90
CA ASN A 24 23.92 -11.05 -17.32
C ASN A 24 23.01 -9.96 -17.91
N GLY A 25 23.55 -8.74 -18.05
CA GLY A 25 22.79 -7.58 -18.52
C GLY A 25 23.05 -7.28 -19.98
N LYS A 26 21.98 -7.11 -20.78
CA LYS A 26 22.01 -6.42 -22.08
C LYS A 26 20.78 -5.54 -22.23
N THR A 27 20.99 -4.24 -22.18
CA THR A 27 19.97 -3.21 -22.43
C THR A 27 20.04 -2.77 -23.89
N ASN A 28 19.02 -3.11 -24.69
CA ASN A 28 18.83 -2.53 -26.01
C ASN A 28 17.71 -1.49 -25.94
N ALA A 29 18.02 -0.23 -26.23
CA ALA A 29 17.02 0.80 -26.44
C ALA A 29 16.41 0.69 -27.85
N LEU A 30 15.14 1.06 -28.00
CA LEU A 30 14.48 1.27 -29.29
C LEU A 30 13.86 2.69 -29.30
N PRO A 31 13.95 3.44 -30.41
CA PRO A 31 13.56 4.85 -30.44
C PRO A 31 12.07 5.06 -30.66
N ASP A 32 11.54 6.13 -30.07
CA ASP A 32 10.18 6.62 -30.32
C ASP A 32 9.93 6.95 -31.79
N LYS A 33 8.72 6.65 -32.25
CA LYS A 33 8.15 7.17 -33.50
C LYS A 33 6.66 7.48 -33.30
N ASN A 34 6.34 8.74 -33.01
CA ASN A 34 4.97 9.25 -33.02
C ASN A 34 4.52 9.53 -34.47
N PRO A 35 3.52 8.81 -35.02
CA PRO A 35 2.83 9.26 -36.23
C PRO A 35 1.80 10.33 -35.86
N ILE A 36 1.85 11.49 -36.52
CA ILE A 36 0.85 12.54 -36.37
C ILE A 36 -0.46 12.07 -37.03
N LEU A 37 -1.52 11.91 -36.23
CA LEU A 37 -2.86 11.62 -36.72
C LEU A 37 -3.59 12.92 -37.07
N LEU A 38 -3.82 13.15 -38.35
CA LEU A 38 -4.73 14.19 -38.84
C LEU A 38 -6.19 13.76 -38.60
N PRO A 39 -7.08 14.66 -38.14
CA PRO A 39 -8.50 14.33 -37.96
C PRO A 39 -9.19 14.20 -39.31
N ALA A 40 -9.67 13.00 -39.63
CA ALA A 40 -10.58 12.79 -40.76
C ALA A 40 -11.98 13.27 -40.37
N SER A 41 -12.51 14.26 -41.07
CA SER A 41 -13.86 14.79 -40.85
C SER A 41 -14.93 13.82 -41.34
N SER A 42 -15.49 13.03 -40.42
CA SER A 42 -16.73 12.28 -40.63
C SER A 42 -17.94 13.15 -40.29
N PHE A 43 -18.85 13.37 -41.24
CA PHE A 43 -20.08 14.12 -41.01
C PHE A 43 -20.97 13.41 -39.97
N VAL A 44 -21.37 14.14 -38.93
CA VAL A 44 -22.32 13.67 -37.92
C VAL A 44 -23.75 13.84 -38.45
N GLN A 45 -24.58 12.80 -38.34
CA GLN A 45 -25.97 12.81 -38.81
C GLN A 45 -26.92 12.92 -37.60
N GLU A 46 -27.04 14.13 -37.09
CA GLU A 46 -27.36 14.44 -35.68
C GLU A 46 -28.82 14.15 -35.26
N VAL A 47 -29.80 14.36 -36.15
CA VAL A 47 -31.23 14.45 -35.81
C VAL A 47 -31.87 13.13 -35.33
N ALA A 48 -31.29 11.97 -35.67
CA ALA A 48 -31.83 10.66 -35.26
C ALA A 48 -31.25 10.14 -33.93
N ASP A 49 -30.11 10.69 -33.51
CA ASP A 49 -29.27 10.16 -32.43
C ASP A 49 -29.80 10.58 -31.03
N ASP A 50 -30.16 11.84 -30.86
CA ASP A 50 -30.60 12.37 -29.56
C ASP A 50 -31.87 11.68 -29.03
N SER A 51 -32.81 11.33 -29.91
CA SER A 51 -34.00 10.56 -29.54
C SER A 51 -33.64 9.17 -28.99
N LEU A 52 -32.53 8.58 -29.43
CA LEU A 52 -32.01 7.33 -28.87
C LEU A 52 -31.28 7.58 -27.53
N LYS A 53 -30.42 8.61 -27.45
CA LYS A 53 -29.75 9.02 -26.20
C LYS A 53 -30.75 9.29 -25.07
N GLU A 54 -31.85 9.98 -25.34
CA GLU A 54 -32.90 10.27 -24.36
C GLU A 54 -33.58 8.99 -23.83
N ARG A 55 -33.98 8.09 -24.73
CA ARG A 55 -34.62 6.80 -24.36
C ARG A 55 -33.68 5.96 -23.49
N LEU A 56 -32.42 5.84 -23.90
CA LEU A 56 -31.41 5.10 -23.16
C LEU A 56 -31.11 5.77 -21.81
N SER A 57 -30.90 7.09 -21.77
CA SER A 57 -30.66 7.84 -20.53
C SER A 57 -31.79 7.63 -19.52
N ARG A 58 -33.05 7.64 -19.98
CA ARG A 58 -34.23 7.36 -19.14
C ARG A 58 -34.22 5.93 -18.62
N SER A 59 -34.02 4.95 -19.51
CA SER A 59 -34.02 3.52 -19.16
C SER A 59 -32.88 3.15 -18.18
N LEU A 60 -31.66 3.65 -18.42
CA LEU A 60 -30.51 3.48 -17.53
C LEU A 60 -30.68 4.23 -16.20
N THR A 61 -31.37 5.38 -16.21
CA THR A 61 -31.74 6.09 -14.96
C THR A 61 -32.73 5.28 -14.11
N ASN A 62 -33.73 4.64 -14.72
CA ASN A 62 -34.64 3.74 -13.99
C ASN A 62 -33.86 2.58 -13.35
N ILE A 63 -33.04 1.87 -14.12
CA ILE A 63 -32.18 0.78 -13.61
C ILE A 63 -31.28 1.27 -12.46
N TYR A 64 -30.69 2.47 -12.58
CA TYR A 64 -29.89 3.06 -11.52
C TYR A 64 -30.70 3.27 -10.23
N GLN A 65 -31.90 3.85 -10.34
CA GLN A 65 -32.75 4.19 -9.19
C GLN A 65 -33.35 2.94 -8.52
N GLU A 66 -33.74 1.94 -9.31
CA GLU A 66 -34.23 0.64 -8.82
C GLU A 66 -33.15 -0.14 -8.06
N VAL A 67 -31.90 -0.14 -8.55
CA VAL A 67 -30.79 -0.90 -7.95
C VAL A 67 -30.18 -0.22 -6.72
N LEU A 68 -30.10 1.11 -6.70
CA LEU A 68 -29.47 1.88 -5.60
C LEU A 68 -30.46 2.50 -4.61
N LEU A 69 -31.77 2.42 -4.88
CA LEU A 69 -32.86 2.95 -4.03
C LEU A 69 -32.66 4.43 -3.62
N ARG A 70 -32.03 5.23 -4.49
CA ARG A 70 -31.66 6.63 -4.22
C ARG A 70 -31.75 7.50 -5.49
N PRO A 71 -31.93 8.82 -5.36
CA PRO A 71 -31.88 9.74 -6.50
C PRO A 71 -30.56 9.67 -7.29
N GLY A 72 -30.67 9.89 -8.59
CA GLY A 72 -29.54 10.00 -9.52
C GLY A 72 -30.02 9.93 -10.97
N ARG A 73 -29.13 10.24 -11.92
CA ARG A 73 -29.44 10.29 -13.35
C ARG A 73 -28.25 9.78 -14.16
N VAL A 74 -28.49 8.75 -14.98
CA VAL A 74 -27.56 8.32 -16.02
C VAL A 74 -27.88 9.10 -17.30
N THR A 75 -26.86 9.65 -17.94
CA THR A 75 -26.95 10.23 -19.28
C THR A 75 -26.08 9.41 -20.23
N VAL A 76 -26.58 9.18 -21.45
CA VAL A 76 -25.76 8.71 -22.57
C VAL A 76 -25.25 9.95 -23.29
N ASP A 77 -23.96 10.21 -23.12
CA ASP A 77 -23.33 11.47 -23.52
C ASP A 77 -22.88 11.40 -25.00
N SER A 78 -22.48 10.22 -25.48
CA SER A 78 -22.23 9.96 -26.90
C SER A 78 -22.42 8.49 -27.29
N ILE A 79 -22.64 8.25 -28.59
CA ILE A 79 -22.80 6.92 -29.18
C ILE A 79 -21.85 6.83 -30.40
N ALA A 80 -20.95 5.86 -30.41
CA ALA A 80 -20.00 5.63 -31.50
C ALA A 80 -20.38 4.35 -32.28
N LEU A 81 -20.87 4.53 -33.50
CA LEU A 81 -21.26 3.44 -34.41
C LEU A 81 -20.11 3.07 -35.35
N ASN A 82 -19.78 1.78 -35.45
CA ASN A 82 -18.84 1.25 -36.43
C ASN A 82 -19.48 0.12 -37.25
N GLU A 83 -20.13 0.48 -38.36
CA GLU A 83 -20.83 -0.49 -39.21
C GLU A 83 -19.88 -1.55 -39.81
N ARG A 84 -18.65 -1.16 -40.18
CA ARG A 84 -17.66 -2.08 -40.77
C ARG A 84 -17.23 -3.18 -39.80
N LYS A 85 -17.12 -2.86 -38.50
CA LYS A 85 -16.87 -3.84 -37.42
C LYS A 85 -18.15 -4.45 -36.83
N LYS A 86 -19.32 -3.93 -37.21
CA LYS A 86 -20.63 -4.22 -36.60
C LYS A 86 -20.59 -4.08 -35.07
N SER A 87 -20.07 -2.94 -34.60
CA SER A 87 -19.99 -2.61 -33.18
C SER A 87 -20.58 -1.23 -32.86
N ILE A 88 -21.07 -1.06 -31.63
CA ILE A 88 -21.58 0.20 -31.09
C ILE A 88 -21.05 0.39 -29.67
N GLU A 89 -20.45 1.54 -29.40
CA GLU A 89 -19.94 1.95 -28.11
C GLU A 89 -20.83 3.07 -27.55
N PHE A 90 -21.33 2.90 -26.32
CA PHE A 90 -22.21 3.85 -25.64
C PHE A 90 -21.46 4.46 -24.46
N TYR A 91 -21.19 5.76 -24.50
CA TYR A 91 -20.50 6.46 -23.43
C TYR A 91 -21.53 7.11 -22.52
N THR A 92 -21.43 6.86 -21.22
CA THR A 92 -22.32 7.43 -20.21
C THR A 92 -21.56 8.21 -19.17
N ASN A 93 -22.27 9.11 -18.49
CA ASN A 93 -21.73 9.81 -17.35
C ASN A 93 -21.27 8.85 -16.23
N LEU A 94 -20.54 9.40 -15.27
CA LEU A 94 -19.97 8.67 -14.12
C LEU A 94 -21.02 7.98 -13.23
N SER A 95 -22.31 8.36 -13.31
CA SER A 95 -23.35 7.78 -12.45
C SER A 95 -23.59 6.29 -12.72
N LEU A 96 -23.34 5.80 -13.94
CA LEU A 96 -23.55 4.37 -14.23
C LEU A 96 -22.50 3.48 -13.55
N SER A 97 -21.24 3.92 -13.41
CA SER A 97 -20.17 3.14 -12.75
C SER A 97 -20.41 2.94 -11.25
N TYR A 98 -21.21 3.81 -10.62
CA TYR A 98 -21.59 3.72 -9.20
C TYR A 98 -22.56 2.55 -8.88
N LEU A 99 -23.10 1.85 -9.89
CA LEU A 99 -23.91 0.65 -9.64
C LEU A 99 -23.03 -0.49 -9.09
N PRO A 100 -23.53 -1.30 -8.14
CA PRO A 100 -22.79 -2.43 -7.60
C PRO A 100 -22.76 -3.59 -8.62
N MET A 101 -21.93 -3.46 -9.66
CA MET A 101 -21.98 -4.32 -10.84
C MET A 101 -21.91 -5.82 -10.52
N ARG A 102 -22.89 -6.56 -11.05
CA ARG A 102 -23.02 -8.03 -11.05
C ARG A 102 -23.36 -8.49 -12.46
N GLU A 103 -23.18 -9.78 -12.74
CA GLU A 103 -23.49 -10.35 -14.07
C GLU A 103 -24.95 -10.08 -14.49
N ASN A 104 -25.91 -10.20 -13.57
CA ASN A 104 -27.32 -9.86 -13.84
C ASN A 104 -27.55 -8.36 -14.12
N THR A 105 -26.97 -7.46 -13.32
CA THR A 105 -27.13 -6.00 -13.52
C THR A 105 -26.52 -5.55 -14.85
N VAL A 106 -25.34 -6.08 -15.21
CA VAL A 106 -24.69 -5.80 -16.50
C VAL A 106 -25.48 -6.40 -17.66
N PHE A 107 -26.06 -7.60 -17.48
CA PHE A 107 -26.99 -8.19 -18.46
C PHE A 107 -28.23 -7.32 -18.68
N GLN A 108 -28.90 -6.87 -17.61
CA GLN A 108 -30.07 -5.98 -17.68
C GLN A 108 -29.76 -4.66 -18.40
N ILE A 109 -28.59 -4.06 -18.16
CA ILE A 109 -28.14 -2.87 -18.88
C ILE A 109 -27.93 -3.17 -20.37
N TYR A 110 -27.23 -4.27 -20.71
CA TYR A 110 -27.00 -4.64 -22.11
C TYR A 110 -28.28 -5.03 -22.87
N ASP A 111 -29.26 -5.63 -22.19
CA ASP A 111 -30.55 -5.96 -22.78
C ASP A 111 -31.43 -4.72 -22.97
N SER A 112 -31.46 -3.81 -21.99
CA SER A 112 -32.09 -2.49 -22.11
C SER A 112 -31.54 -1.69 -23.32
N VAL A 113 -30.22 -1.68 -23.51
CA VAL A 113 -29.59 -1.05 -24.68
C VAL A 113 -29.99 -1.77 -25.98
N ARG A 114 -30.05 -3.12 -25.99
CA ARG A 114 -30.56 -3.88 -27.15
C ARG A 114 -32.05 -3.69 -27.41
N TYR A 115 -32.85 -3.41 -26.40
CA TYR A 115 -34.28 -3.18 -26.55
C TYR A 115 -34.54 -1.92 -27.39
N HIS A 116 -33.82 -0.82 -27.10
CA HIS A 116 -33.98 0.46 -27.77
C HIS A 116 -33.27 0.60 -29.14
N LEU A 117 -32.37 -0.32 -29.51
CA LEU A 117 -31.65 -0.28 -30.79
C LEU A 117 -32.54 -0.64 -32.01
N PRO A 118 -32.25 -0.08 -33.21
CA PRO A 118 -32.84 -0.53 -34.47
C PRO A 118 -32.60 -2.03 -34.75
N VAL A 119 -33.56 -2.70 -35.40
CA VAL A 119 -33.54 -4.16 -35.67
C VAL A 119 -32.26 -4.62 -36.37
N THR A 120 -31.75 -3.82 -37.33
CA THR A 120 -30.49 -4.07 -38.04
C THR A 120 -29.25 -4.06 -37.12
N GLN A 121 -29.31 -3.30 -36.03
CA GLN A 121 -28.21 -3.06 -35.09
C GLN A 121 -28.27 -3.95 -33.83
N LYS A 122 -29.41 -4.57 -33.49
CA LYS A 122 -29.52 -5.43 -32.28
C LYS A 122 -28.52 -6.59 -32.23
N LYS A 123 -28.04 -7.06 -33.39
CA LYS A 123 -27.02 -8.11 -33.54
C LYS A 123 -25.57 -7.61 -33.50
N TYR A 124 -25.33 -6.31 -33.34
CA TYR A 124 -23.97 -5.76 -33.27
C TYR A 124 -23.32 -6.12 -31.92
N ARG A 125 -21.98 -6.07 -31.86
CA ARG A 125 -21.26 -6.01 -30.59
C ARG A 125 -21.63 -4.69 -29.92
N ILE A 126 -21.99 -4.73 -28.65
CA ILE A 126 -22.29 -3.54 -27.86
C ILE A 126 -21.29 -3.50 -26.71
N SER A 127 -20.73 -2.32 -26.45
CA SER A 127 -19.90 -2.02 -25.28
C SER A 127 -20.48 -0.77 -24.62
N VAL A 128 -20.86 -0.86 -23.34
CA VAL A 128 -21.37 0.27 -22.55
C VAL A 128 -20.25 0.73 -21.61
N ILE A 129 -19.88 2.00 -21.70
CA ILE A 129 -18.67 2.57 -21.12
C ILE A 129 -19.04 3.70 -20.15
N SER A 130 -18.56 3.61 -18.92
CA SER A 130 -18.68 4.64 -17.88
C SER A 130 -17.35 4.76 -17.15
N ASP A 131 -16.95 5.98 -16.80
CA ASP A 131 -15.62 6.26 -16.22
C ASP A 131 -14.45 5.73 -17.09
N GLY A 132 -14.61 5.78 -18.42
CA GLY A 132 -13.64 5.26 -19.39
C GLY A 132 -13.54 3.73 -19.48
N VAL A 133 -14.31 2.97 -18.70
CA VAL A 133 -14.22 1.50 -18.62
C VAL A 133 -15.54 0.84 -19.07
N GLU A 134 -15.45 -0.28 -19.80
CA GLU A 134 -16.65 -1.07 -20.13
C GLU A 134 -17.25 -1.69 -18.87
N ILE A 135 -18.56 -1.53 -18.62
CA ILE A 135 -19.22 -1.92 -17.37
C ILE A 135 -19.08 -3.41 -17.01
N SER A 136 -18.83 -4.28 -17.99
CA SER A 136 -18.55 -5.70 -17.77
C SER A 136 -17.25 -5.94 -16.98
N HIS A 137 -16.24 -5.08 -17.17
CA HIS A 137 -14.97 -5.16 -16.44
C HIS A 137 -15.09 -4.66 -15.01
N LEU A 138 -16.08 -3.82 -14.69
CA LEU A 138 -16.32 -3.31 -13.34
C LEU A 138 -16.73 -4.44 -12.37
N ILE A 139 -17.46 -5.46 -12.85
CA ILE A 139 -17.86 -6.64 -12.04
C ILE A 139 -16.64 -7.20 -11.28
N PRO A 140 -16.63 -7.23 -9.93
CA PRO A 140 -15.51 -7.76 -9.16
C PRO A 140 -15.35 -9.27 -9.34
N ASN A 141 -14.11 -9.78 -9.32
CA ASN A 141 -13.78 -11.20 -9.53
C ASN A 141 -14.51 -12.18 -8.59
N TYR A 142 -14.92 -11.73 -7.40
CA TYR A 142 -15.74 -12.52 -6.47
C TYR A 142 -17.14 -12.83 -7.03
N PHE A 143 -17.72 -11.89 -7.78
CA PHE A 143 -19.06 -11.99 -8.37
C PHE A 143 -19.04 -12.41 -9.86
N ARG A 144 -17.92 -12.97 -10.35
CA ARG A 144 -17.79 -13.50 -11.70
C ARG A 144 -17.85 -15.03 -11.71
N THR A 145 -18.77 -15.58 -12.48
CA THR A 145 -18.85 -17.03 -12.77
C THR A 145 -17.81 -17.45 -13.81
N THR A 146 -17.50 -16.58 -14.78
CA THR A 146 -16.52 -16.82 -15.84
C THR A 146 -15.55 -15.63 -16.01
N GLN A 147 -14.47 -15.82 -16.77
CA GLN A 147 -13.54 -14.75 -17.17
C GLN A 147 -13.08 -13.83 -16.01
N LYS A 148 -12.61 -14.44 -14.91
CA LYS A 148 -11.96 -13.71 -13.82
C LYS A 148 -10.71 -12.99 -14.34
N ASP A 149 -10.63 -11.70 -14.08
CA ASP A 149 -9.54 -10.83 -14.49
C ASP A 149 -8.30 -11.15 -13.64
N LYS A 150 -7.27 -11.72 -14.28
CA LYS A 150 -6.03 -12.14 -13.62
C LYS A 150 -5.28 -10.97 -12.99
N ASN A 151 -5.44 -9.75 -13.51
CA ASN A 151 -4.80 -8.55 -12.99
C ASN A 151 -5.49 -8.06 -11.69
N ARG A 152 -6.74 -8.49 -11.45
CA ARG A 152 -7.52 -8.24 -10.22
C ARG A 152 -7.50 -9.44 -9.26
N VAL A 153 -6.48 -10.29 -9.34
CA VAL A 153 -6.19 -11.32 -8.33
C VAL A 153 -4.96 -10.85 -7.55
N ILE A 154 -5.11 -10.69 -6.23
CA ILE A 154 -3.98 -10.35 -5.35
C ILE A 154 -3.09 -11.59 -5.25
N ALA A 155 -2.07 -11.64 -6.12
CA ALA A 155 -1.20 -12.81 -6.32
C ALA A 155 0.28 -12.50 -6.01
N HIS A 156 0.54 -11.50 -5.17
CA HIS A 156 1.88 -11.12 -4.74
C HIS A 156 2.49 -12.17 -3.81
N LYS A 157 3.00 -13.26 -4.40
CA LYS A 157 3.81 -14.27 -3.70
C LYS A 157 5.19 -13.72 -3.34
N VAL A 158 5.21 -12.79 -2.38
CA VAL A 158 6.42 -12.34 -1.68
C VAL A 158 7.06 -13.57 -1.04
N LYS A 159 8.30 -13.88 -1.44
CA LYS A 159 9.02 -15.06 -0.95
C LYS A 159 9.63 -14.83 0.44
N THR A 160 10.33 -13.71 0.59
CA THR A 160 10.93 -13.28 1.86
C THR A 160 10.13 -12.08 2.37
N PRO A 161 9.50 -12.14 3.56
CA PRO A 161 8.75 -11.02 4.14
C PRO A 161 9.67 -9.84 4.48
N LEU A 162 9.09 -8.73 4.95
CA LEU A 162 9.85 -7.58 5.46
C LEU A 162 10.37 -7.89 6.87
N VAL A 163 9.53 -8.53 7.70
CA VAL A 163 9.87 -9.06 9.03
C VAL A 163 9.24 -10.46 9.19
N ALA A 164 10.01 -11.42 9.71
CA ALA A 164 9.52 -12.73 10.13
C ALA A 164 9.90 -13.00 11.59
N ASN A 165 8.92 -13.20 12.48
CA ASN A 165 9.15 -13.56 13.88
C ASN A 165 9.45 -15.06 13.99
N LEU A 166 10.71 -15.41 14.30
CA LEU A 166 11.18 -16.79 14.47
C LEU A 166 10.75 -17.41 15.80
N SER A 167 10.44 -16.60 16.81
CA SER A 167 9.99 -17.05 18.13
C SER A 167 8.47 -17.19 18.22
N SER A 168 7.72 -16.90 17.15
CA SER A 168 6.26 -17.03 17.13
C SER A 168 5.81 -18.49 17.18
N PRO A 169 4.99 -18.91 18.16
CA PRO A 169 4.51 -20.29 18.26
C PRO A 169 3.45 -20.65 17.21
N ALA A 170 2.93 -19.67 16.45
CA ALA A 170 1.82 -19.87 15.52
C ALA A 170 2.22 -20.51 14.18
N GLY A 171 3.51 -20.50 13.81
CA GLY A 171 4.00 -21.04 12.54
C GLY A 171 3.61 -20.19 11.31
N ASN A 172 3.51 -20.85 10.15
CA ASN A 172 3.25 -20.21 8.86
C ASN A 172 1.78 -20.35 8.43
N PHE A 173 1.16 -19.26 7.97
CA PHE A 173 -0.26 -19.22 7.61
C PHE A 173 -0.51 -19.43 6.10
N SER A 174 -0.51 -20.68 5.62
CA SER A 174 -0.56 -20.98 4.17
C SER A 174 -1.77 -20.39 3.43
N GLU A 175 -2.95 -20.42 4.07
CA GLU A 175 -4.20 -19.88 3.53
C GLU A 175 -4.49 -18.44 4.03
N GLY A 176 -3.53 -17.84 4.75
CA GLY A 176 -3.62 -16.50 5.31
C GLY A 176 -3.03 -15.43 4.39
N LEU A 177 -2.56 -14.35 5.01
CA LEU A 177 -1.85 -13.24 4.39
C LEU A 177 -0.33 -13.38 4.48
N GLN A 178 0.19 -14.58 4.79
CA GLN A 178 1.62 -14.88 4.94
C GLN A 178 2.50 -14.18 3.89
N ASN A 179 3.50 -13.45 4.37
CA ASN A 179 4.48 -12.65 3.62
C ASN A 179 3.93 -11.42 2.87
N ASN A 180 2.62 -11.18 2.83
CA ASN A 180 2.10 -9.97 2.16
C ASN A 180 2.49 -8.71 2.96
N HIS A 181 2.76 -7.62 2.24
CA HIS A 181 2.98 -6.30 2.82
C HIS A 181 1.74 -5.43 2.62
N ILE A 182 1.22 -4.86 3.69
CA ILE A 182 0.02 -4.02 3.65
C ILE A 182 0.36 -2.66 4.22
N ALA A 183 0.45 -1.64 3.36
CA ALA A 183 0.52 -0.25 3.80
C ALA A 183 -0.91 0.25 4.08
N LEU A 184 -1.20 0.63 5.33
CA LEU A 184 -2.56 0.88 5.81
C LEU A 184 -2.69 2.31 6.38
N TRP A 185 -3.59 3.11 5.81
CA TRP A 185 -3.88 4.46 6.28
C TRP A 185 -5.10 4.47 7.20
N GLN A 186 -4.87 4.79 8.48
CA GLN A 186 -5.91 5.01 9.50
C GLN A 186 -6.64 6.36 9.36
N SER A 187 -7.00 6.72 8.12
CA SER A 187 -7.53 8.04 7.72
C SER A 187 -6.64 9.21 8.20
N HIS A 188 -7.27 10.29 8.69
CA HIS A 188 -6.71 11.61 9.00
C HIS A 188 -5.79 11.66 10.24
N GLY A 189 -5.70 12.79 10.95
CA GLY A 189 -4.82 12.95 12.11
C GLY A 189 -4.73 14.40 12.63
N TRP A 190 -4.10 14.53 13.80
CA TRP A 190 -3.81 15.82 14.46
C TRP A 190 -2.71 16.57 13.69
N TYR A 191 -3.02 17.73 13.12
CA TYR A 191 -2.10 18.54 12.32
C TYR A 191 -2.01 19.98 12.83
N TYR A 192 -0.95 20.69 12.46
CA TYR A 192 -0.76 22.10 12.82
C TYR A 192 -1.25 23.02 11.69
N GLU A 193 -2.36 23.72 11.92
CA GLU A 193 -2.88 24.71 10.99
C GLU A 193 -2.14 26.03 11.18
N GLN A 194 -1.17 26.29 10.30
CA GLN A 194 -0.28 27.44 10.38
C GLN A 194 -1.03 28.78 10.41
N LYS A 195 -2.15 28.90 9.69
CA LYS A 195 -2.95 30.15 9.64
C LYS A 195 -3.73 30.42 10.92
N LEU A 196 -4.02 29.38 11.70
CA LEU A 196 -4.73 29.47 12.98
C LEU A 196 -3.79 29.38 14.20
N GLY A 197 -2.48 29.17 13.97
CA GLY A 197 -1.47 29.08 15.03
C GLY A 197 -1.72 27.95 16.03
N ARG A 198 -2.42 26.88 15.62
CA ARG A 198 -2.90 25.83 16.53
C ARG A 198 -2.85 24.44 15.91
N TRP A 199 -2.82 23.44 16.79
CA TRP A 199 -3.10 22.07 16.40
C TRP A 199 -4.61 21.79 16.38
N GLU A 200 -5.08 21.04 15.39
CA GLU A 200 -6.46 20.57 15.30
C GLU A 200 -6.60 19.24 14.55
N TRP A 201 -7.80 18.66 14.59
CA TRP A 201 -8.18 17.51 13.78
C TRP A 201 -8.48 17.95 12.36
N GLN A 202 -8.17 17.11 11.37
CA GLN A 202 -8.43 17.42 9.97
C GLN A 202 -9.92 17.34 9.60
N ARG A 203 -10.74 16.63 10.39
CA ARG A 203 -12.21 16.59 10.23
C ARG A 203 -12.93 17.31 11.37
N ALA A 204 -14.12 17.82 11.03
CA ALA A 204 -15.02 18.43 12.00
C ALA A 204 -15.51 17.41 13.05
N ARG A 205 -15.91 17.91 14.21
CA ARG A 205 -16.64 17.13 15.23
C ARG A 205 -18.09 16.94 14.77
N ILE A 206 -18.52 15.72 14.54
CA ILE A 206 -19.88 15.39 14.08
C ILE A 206 -20.41 14.22 14.91
N PHE A 207 -21.65 14.27 15.38
CA PHE A 207 -22.27 13.21 16.21
C PHE A 207 -21.40 12.75 17.41
N GLN A 208 -20.74 13.70 18.09
CA GLN A 208 -19.77 13.47 19.18
C GLN A 208 -18.49 12.71 18.80
N THR A 209 -18.30 12.32 17.54
CA THR A 209 -17.06 11.71 17.03
C THR A 209 -16.19 12.71 16.26
N VAL A 210 -14.97 12.27 15.96
CA VAL A 210 -14.03 12.88 15.01
C VAL A 210 -13.45 11.73 14.19
N GLU A 211 -13.47 11.83 12.87
CA GLU A 211 -13.01 10.73 11.99
C GLU A 211 -11.56 10.34 12.29
N ASP A 212 -10.66 11.33 12.45
CA ASP A 212 -9.24 11.20 12.76
C ASP A 212 -8.92 10.27 13.95
N LEU A 213 -9.83 10.23 14.94
CA LEU A 213 -9.77 9.36 16.11
C LEU A 213 -10.60 8.09 15.94
N TYR A 214 -11.79 8.21 15.33
CA TYR A 214 -12.75 7.12 15.19
C TYR A 214 -12.22 6.00 14.29
N THR A 215 -11.53 6.32 13.19
CA THR A 215 -10.88 5.30 12.35
C THR A 215 -9.73 4.63 13.10
N GLN A 216 -8.90 5.43 13.78
CA GLN A 216 -7.77 4.94 14.57
C GLN A 216 -8.22 3.99 15.70
N SER A 217 -9.35 4.27 16.36
CA SER A 217 -9.82 3.50 17.53
C SER A 217 -10.29 2.07 17.22
N TYR A 218 -10.47 1.70 15.95
CA TYR A 218 -10.65 0.29 15.54
C TYR A 218 -9.57 -0.22 14.58
N VAL A 219 -8.87 0.65 13.84
CA VAL A 219 -7.78 0.21 12.96
C VAL A 219 -6.60 -0.34 13.78
N LEU A 220 -6.10 0.39 14.78
CA LEU A 220 -4.91 -0.03 15.52
C LEU A 220 -5.15 -1.21 16.48
N PRO A 221 -6.19 -1.24 17.35
CA PRO A 221 -6.34 -2.32 18.32
C PRO A 221 -6.98 -3.60 17.74
N PHE A 222 -7.59 -3.54 16.55
CA PHE A 222 -8.26 -4.70 15.95
C PHE A 222 -7.77 -5.03 14.53
N LEU A 223 -7.93 -4.12 13.56
CA LEU A 223 -7.65 -4.46 12.15
C LEU A 223 -6.17 -4.76 11.91
N VAL A 224 -5.25 -3.99 12.47
CA VAL A 224 -3.81 -4.21 12.33
C VAL A 224 -3.40 -5.58 12.92
N PRO A 225 -3.71 -5.89 14.20
CA PRO A 225 -3.51 -7.24 14.75
C PRO A 225 -4.20 -8.36 13.96
N MET A 226 -5.39 -8.16 13.38
CA MET A 226 -6.05 -9.19 12.57
C MET A 226 -5.28 -9.49 11.28
N LEU A 227 -4.67 -8.49 10.66
CA LEU A 227 -3.84 -8.67 9.45
C LEU A 227 -2.48 -9.29 9.79
N GLU A 228 -1.86 -8.87 10.89
CA GLU A 228 -0.57 -9.39 11.36
C GLU A 228 -0.67 -10.84 11.84
N ASN A 229 -1.73 -11.19 12.60
CA ASN A 229 -2.03 -12.56 13.01
C ASN A 229 -2.51 -13.46 11.84
N ALA A 230 -2.80 -12.90 10.67
CA ALA A 230 -2.98 -13.64 9.43
C ALA A 230 -1.65 -13.83 8.65
N GLY A 231 -0.53 -13.28 9.12
CA GLY A 231 0.80 -13.42 8.53
C GLY A 231 1.26 -12.26 7.62
N ALA A 232 0.52 -11.15 7.57
CA ALA A 232 0.97 -9.95 6.87
C ALA A 232 2.03 -9.17 7.69
N ASN A 233 2.86 -8.39 7.01
CA ASN A 233 3.54 -7.25 7.65
C ASN A 233 2.74 -5.98 7.34
N VAL A 234 2.30 -5.26 8.38
CA VAL A 234 1.51 -4.03 8.22
C VAL A 234 2.40 -2.80 8.44
N LEU A 235 2.43 -1.91 7.46
CA LEU A 235 3.15 -0.64 7.51
C LEU A 235 2.15 0.50 7.72
N LEU A 236 2.47 1.42 8.63
CA LEU A 236 1.58 2.51 9.03
C LEU A 236 2.26 3.88 8.80
N PRO A 237 1.52 4.91 8.35
CA PRO A 237 2.06 6.26 8.09
C PRO A 237 2.10 7.16 9.34
N ARG A 238 1.61 6.65 10.48
CA ARG A 238 1.56 7.31 11.79
C ARG A 238 1.87 6.27 12.85
N GLU A 239 2.47 6.71 13.96
CA GLU A 239 2.77 5.85 15.11
C GLU A 239 1.53 5.06 15.59
N ARG A 240 1.75 3.82 16.01
CA ARG A 240 0.74 2.87 16.51
C ARG A 240 0.79 2.70 18.02
N ASP A 241 1.95 2.90 18.63
CA ASP A 241 2.10 2.90 20.07
C ASP A 241 1.43 4.15 20.67
N TYR A 242 0.77 3.97 21.82
CA TYR A 242 0.14 5.04 22.60
C TYR A 242 1.01 5.48 23.79
N ASN A 243 2.15 4.80 24.00
CA ASN A 243 3.13 5.14 25.01
C ASN A 243 3.64 6.59 24.80
N ARG A 244 3.85 7.31 25.91
CA ARG A 244 4.27 8.73 25.92
C ARG A 244 5.78 8.88 26.08
N ARG A 245 6.52 7.77 26.05
CA ARG A 245 7.98 7.69 26.15
C ARG A 245 8.52 7.29 24.78
N GLU A 246 9.24 8.19 24.13
CA GLU A 246 9.90 7.95 22.84
C GLU A 246 11.41 7.79 23.04
N VAL A 247 12.00 6.84 22.32
CA VAL A 247 13.39 6.43 22.49
C VAL A 247 14.04 6.17 21.15
N ILE A 248 15.18 6.82 20.95
CA ILE A 248 16.03 6.67 19.77
C ILE A 248 17.45 6.47 20.29
N VAL A 249 18.15 5.44 19.79
CA VAL A 249 19.61 5.32 19.89
C VAL A 249 20.15 5.11 18.49
N ASP A 250 21.23 5.82 18.23
CA ASP A 250 21.88 5.90 16.93
C ASP A 250 23.26 5.24 17.00
N ASN A 251 23.77 4.74 15.86
CA ASN A 251 25.15 4.26 15.81
C ASN A 251 26.18 5.39 15.94
N ASP A 252 25.78 6.64 15.74
CA ASP A 252 26.61 7.82 15.93
C ASP A 252 26.70 8.23 17.43
N ASP A 253 25.79 7.78 18.31
CA ASP A 253 25.90 7.93 19.78
C ASP A 253 26.42 6.65 20.46
N ARG A 254 27.71 6.66 20.81
CA ARG A 254 28.41 5.54 21.43
C ARG A 254 28.17 5.34 22.93
N SER A 255 27.31 6.14 23.57
CA SER A 255 26.93 5.88 24.98
C SER A 255 26.17 4.55 25.08
N ASP A 256 25.14 4.44 24.26
CA ASP A 256 24.18 3.35 24.25
C ASP A 256 24.39 2.38 23.05
N TYR A 257 25.42 2.59 22.20
CA TYR A 257 25.70 1.74 21.02
C TYR A 257 27.08 1.05 21.07
N ARG A 258 27.14 -0.24 20.68
CA ARG A 258 28.37 -1.06 20.69
C ARG A 258 28.45 -2.00 19.47
N GLU A 259 29.67 -2.26 19.01
CA GLU A 259 29.99 -3.19 17.92
C GLU A 259 31.00 -4.25 18.38
N GLU A 260 30.72 -5.52 18.09
CA GLU A 260 31.66 -6.63 18.25
C GLU A 260 31.97 -7.26 16.89
N ASN A 261 33.25 -7.46 16.60
CA ASN A 261 33.70 -7.99 15.31
C ASN A 261 33.98 -9.48 15.43
N GLY A 262 33.22 -10.30 14.70
CA GLY A 262 33.56 -11.70 14.46
C GLY A 262 34.55 -11.83 13.31
N LYS A 263 34.21 -12.69 12.34
CA LYS A 263 35.06 -12.96 11.17
C LYS A 263 35.21 -11.77 10.21
N GLU A 264 34.17 -10.95 10.10
CA GLU A 264 34.13 -9.78 9.21
C GLU A 264 34.05 -8.50 10.06
N LYS A 265 34.56 -7.38 9.55
CA LYS A 265 34.64 -6.14 10.34
C LYS A 265 33.53 -5.16 9.99
N TRP A 266 32.90 -4.64 11.05
CA TRP A 266 32.04 -3.47 10.97
C TRP A 266 32.81 -2.25 10.44
N LYS A 267 32.12 -1.47 9.61
CA LYS A 267 32.62 -0.24 8.99
C LYS A 267 31.44 0.69 8.68
N THR A 268 31.74 1.96 8.45
CA THR A 268 30.72 2.92 8.00
C THR A 268 30.23 2.55 6.59
N SER A 269 28.96 2.84 6.32
CA SER A 269 28.38 2.84 4.98
C SER A 269 28.93 4.00 4.13
N LEU A 270 28.78 3.88 2.81
CA LEU A 270 28.96 5.01 1.89
C LEU A 270 27.63 5.76 1.68
N SER A 271 26.49 5.14 2.00
CA SER A 271 25.20 5.81 2.09
C SER A 271 25.10 6.53 3.44
N PRO A 272 24.50 7.74 3.51
CA PRO A 272 24.16 8.36 4.79
C PRO A 272 23.12 7.50 5.53
N GLY A 273 23.11 7.60 6.86
CA GLY A 273 22.15 6.92 7.73
C GLY A 273 21.11 7.87 8.31
N PHE A 274 20.35 7.33 9.26
CA PHE A 274 19.54 8.14 10.16
C PHE A 274 20.43 8.93 11.12
N ALA A 275 19.95 10.11 11.53
CA ALA A 275 20.27 10.75 12.80
C ALA A 275 19.10 11.64 13.20
N HIS A 276 19.01 11.98 14.49
CA HIS A 276 18.03 12.93 15.01
C HIS A 276 18.70 14.22 15.55
N PRO A 277 19.36 15.04 14.69
CA PRO A 277 20.11 16.22 15.15
C PRO A 277 19.23 17.45 15.44
N LYS A 278 17.91 17.37 15.25
CA LYS A 278 16.98 18.50 15.43
C LYS A 278 15.72 18.12 16.19
N GLU A 279 15.25 19.06 17.01
CA GLU A 279 13.92 19.03 17.63
C GLU A 279 12.77 19.25 16.61
N VAL A 280 13.02 20.00 15.53
CA VAL A 280 12.03 20.29 14.48
C VAL A 280 12.70 20.19 13.11
N TYR A 281 12.01 19.52 12.17
CA TYR A 281 12.42 19.37 10.78
C TYR A 281 11.54 20.24 9.89
N LEU A 282 12.13 20.84 8.85
CA LEU A 282 11.42 21.64 7.86
C LEU A 282 11.03 20.82 6.63
N ASP A 283 10.14 21.35 5.78
CA ASP A 283 9.74 20.69 4.53
C ASP A 283 10.95 20.37 3.64
N GLY A 284 11.03 19.12 3.19
CA GLY A 284 12.14 18.59 2.41
C GLY A 284 13.34 18.07 3.22
N GLU A 285 13.38 18.31 4.54
CA GLU A 285 14.40 17.72 5.41
C GLU A 285 14.08 16.25 5.73
N ASN A 286 15.11 15.40 5.69
CA ASN A 286 14.95 13.96 5.90
C ASN A 286 16.01 13.44 6.90
N PRO A 287 15.64 13.06 8.13
CA PRO A 287 16.59 12.57 9.14
C PRO A 287 17.28 11.27 8.73
N PHE A 288 16.64 10.43 7.89
CA PHE A 288 17.23 9.20 7.30
C PHE A 288 18.35 9.46 6.28
N ARG A 289 18.84 10.71 6.20
CA ARG A 289 20.02 11.13 5.43
C ARG A 289 20.96 12.06 6.22
N MET A 290 20.79 12.19 7.54
CA MET A 290 21.53 13.17 8.36
C MET A 290 22.68 12.58 9.21
N GLY A 291 22.76 11.25 9.37
CA GLY A 291 23.82 10.58 10.13
C GLY A 291 24.65 9.61 9.30
N THR A 292 25.35 8.70 9.96
CA THR A 292 26.02 7.56 9.33
C THR A 292 25.22 6.25 9.51
N ALA A 293 25.53 5.24 8.71
CA ALA A 293 25.01 3.89 8.88
C ALA A 293 26.16 2.91 9.02
N ARG A 294 25.95 1.80 9.72
CA ARG A 294 26.96 0.74 9.92
C ARG A 294 26.67 -0.48 9.04
N GLN A 295 27.73 -1.11 8.54
CA GLN A 295 27.64 -2.30 7.69
C GLN A 295 28.80 -3.27 7.99
N THR A 296 28.54 -4.56 7.81
CA THR A 296 29.54 -5.64 7.77
C THR A 296 29.22 -6.56 6.58
N LYS A 297 30.05 -7.56 6.28
CA LYS A 297 29.65 -8.63 5.34
C LYS A 297 28.90 -9.72 6.09
N THR A 298 27.89 -10.32 5.46
CA THR A 298 27.31 -11.58 5.96
C THR A 298 28.36 -12.70 5.90
N VAL A 299 28.29 -13.65 6.85
CA VAL A 299 29.29 -14.71 7.02
C VAL A 299 28.64 -16.09 6.95
N SER A 300 29.26 -17.02 6.22
CA SER A 300 28.71 -18.38 6.05
C SER A 300 29.28 -19.46 6.97
N ARG A 301 30.41 -19.18 7.64
CA ARG A 301 31.04 -19.99 8.69
C ARG A 301 32.00 -19.10 9.48
N GLY A 302 32.07 -19.28 10.80
CA GLY A 302 32.89 -18.50 11.73
C GLY A 302 32.03 -17.66 12.67
N ALA A 303 32.67 -16.89 13.56
CA ALA A 303 31.97 -15.98 14.46
C ALA A 303 31.25 -14.85 13.69
N GLU A 304 30.05 -14.54 14.14
CA GLU A 304 29.20 -13.45 13.67
C GLU A 304 29.72 -12.09 14.16
N SER A 305 29.34 -11.01 13.49
CA SER A 305 29.69 -9.65 13.90
C SER A 305 28.43 -8.95 14.40
N VAL A 306 28.42 -8.61 15.68
CA VAL A 306 27.24 -8.18 16.43
C VAL A 306 27.22 -6.67 16.57
N ALA A 307 26.02 -6.09 16.53
CA ALA A 307 25.78 -4.70 16.92
C ALA A 307 24.66 -4.66 17.96
N THR A 308 24.84 -3.82 18.98
CA THR A 308 23.97 -3.78 20.16
C THR A 308 23.60 -2.34 20.51
N TRP A 309 22.29 -2.08 20.64
CA TRP A 309 21.69 -0.79 20.99
C TRP A 309 21.02 -0.89 22.37
N GLN A 310 21.67 -0.36 23.41
CA GLN A 310 21.33 -0.48 24.84
C GLN A 310 21.00 0.89 25.52
N PRO A 311 19.84 1.54 25.26
CA PRO A 311 19.43 2.77 25.98
C PRO A 311 18.92 2.62 27.45
N ASP A 312 18.64 3.74 28.19
CA ASP A 312 18.38 3.86 29.68
C ASP A 312 17.02 4.52 30.15
N ILE A 313 16.37 4.15 31.27
CA ILE A 313 14.87 4.14 31.40
C ILE A 313 14.15 5.31 32.12
N PRO A 314 12.97 5.74 31.61
CA PRO A 314 11.98 6.47 32.40
C PRO A 314 10.94 5.57 33.12
N GLU A 315 10.29 4.62 32.43
CA GLU A 315 9.06 3.98 32.94
C GLU A 315 8.84 2.53 32.46
N LYS A 316 8.47 1.60 33.36
CA LYS A 316 8.07 0.23 32.98
C LYS A 316 6.72 0.23 32.28
N GLY A 317 6.63 -0.43 31.13
CA GLY A 317 5.40 -0.58 30.35
C GLY A 317 5.64 -1.47 29.15
N GLU A 318 4.64 -1.59 28.28
CA GLU A 318 4.78 -2.17 26.94
C GLU A 318 5.36 -1.11 25.99
N TYR A 319 6.25 -1.50 25.08
CA TYR A 319 6.90 -0.60 24.11
C TYR A 319 6.93 -1.19 22.70
N GLY A 320 6.48 -0.41 21.71
CA GLY A 320 6.66 -0.72 20.29
C GLY A 320 8.13 -0.56 19.87
N VAL A 321 8.79 -1.66 19.51
CA VAL A 321 10.20 -1.65 19.07
C VAL A 321 10.30 -1.51 17.56
N TYR A 322 11.07 -0.52 17.14
CA TYR A 322 11.33 -0.17 15.74
C TYR A 322 12.82 -0.23 15.41
N VAL A 323 13.13 -0.49 14.14
CA VAL A 323 14.49 -0.47 13.61
C VAL A 323 14.57 0.34 12.32
N SER A 324 15.74 0.94 12.07
CA SER A 324 16.04 1.73 10.87
C SER A 324 17.38 1.27 10.30
N TYR A 325 17.49 1.24 8.98
CA TYR A 325 18.69 0.81 8.26
C TYR A 325 18.72 1.41 6.85
N GLN A 326 19.82 1.19 6.13
CA GLN A 326 19.98 1.57 4.73
C GLN A 326 19.88 0.36 3.82
N THR A 327 18.99 0.42 2.83
CA THR A 327 18.89 -0.59 1.77
C THR A 327 19.95 -0.32 0.69
N GLY A 328 20.73 -1.35 0.35
CA GLY A 328 21.71 -1.32 -0.73
C GLY A 328 21.62 -2.56 -1.61
N LYS A 329 22.29 -2.54 -2.78
CA LYS A 329 22.27 -3.62 -3.79
C LYS A 329 22.64 -5.01 -3.23
N ASN A 330 23.42 -5.06 -2.15
CA ASN A 330 23.92 -6.28 -1.51
C ASN A 330 23.43 -6.42 -0.05
N SER A 331 22.33 -5.77 0.34
CA SER A 331 21.70 -6.00 1.65
C SER A 331 21.20 -7.44 1.76
N SER A 332 21.22 -8.00 2.96
CA SER A 332 20.68 -9.35 3.20
C SER A 332 19.16 -9.30 3.34
N ASP A 333 18.47 -10.36 2.90
CA ASP A 333 17.03 -10.56 3.12
C ASP A 333 16.73 -11.40 4.39
N ASP A 334 17.78 -11.82 5.10
CA ASP A 334 17.80 -12.75 6.23
C ASP A 334 18.53 -12.18 7.48
N ALA A 335 18.59 -10.86 7.64
CA ALA A 335 19.31 -10.25 8.75
C ALA A 335 18.59 -10.55 10.08
N LEU A 336 19.27 -11.18 11.03
CA LEU A 336 18.68 -11.59 12.30
C LEU A 336 18.72 -10.44 13.33
N TYR A 337 17.62 -10.26 14.06
CA TYR A 337 17.37 -9.18 15.01
C TYR A 337 16.79 -9.80 16.29
N SER A 338 17.48 -9.67 17.42
CA SER A 338 17.04 -10.22 18.71
C SER A 338 16.59 -9.10 19.64
N VAL A 339 15.32 -9.06 19.98
CA VAL A 339 14.78 -8.19 21.03
C VAL A 339 14.85 -8.95 22.35
N TYR A 340 15.52 -8.38 23.35
CA TYR A 340 15.58 -8.90 24.71
C TYR A 340 14.72 -8.01 25.61
N HIS A 341 13.77 -8.61 26.33
CA HIS A 341 12.68 -7.93 27.03
C HIS A 341 12.29 -8.66 28.32
N ALA A 342 11.30 -8.16 29.06
CA ALA A 342 10.89 -8.73 30.34
C ALA A 342 10.37 -10.18 30.25
N GLY A 343 9.86 -10.59 29.08
CA GLY A 343 9.45 -11.96 28.79
C GLY A 343 10.55 -12.87 28.23
N GLY A 344 11.78 -12.38 28.03
CA GLY A 344 12.91 -13.17 27.54
C GLY A 344 13.57 -12.61 26.28
N ARG A 345 13.61 -13.41 25.21
CA ARG A 345 14.19 -13.06 23.90
C ARG A 345 13.21 -13.42 22.78
N THR A 346 13.03 -12.52 21.83
CA THR A 346 12.26 -12.74 20.59
C THR A 346 13.18 -12.47 19.39
N ASP A 347 13.29 -13.44 18.49
CA ASP A 347 14.13 -13.38 17.30
C ASP A 347 13.34 -13.11 16.02
N PHE A 348 13.91 -12.28 15.15
CA PHE A 348 13.30 -11.88 13.88
C PHE A 348 14.30 -11.99 12.72
N LEU A 349 13.84 -12.37 11.53
CA LEU A 349 14.55 -12.07 10.29
C LEU A 349 13.96 -10.80 9.67
N VAL A 350 14.81 -9.86 9.26
CA VAL A 350 14.44 -8.57 8.68
C VAL A 350 15.08 -8.44 7.31
N ASN A 351 14.26 -8.14 6.30
CA ASN A 351 14.70 -8.06 4.92
C ASN A 351 15.20 -6.67 4.56
N GLN A 352 16.51 -6.45 4.68
CA GLN A 352 17.14 -5.16 4.44
C GLN A 352 17.21 -4.76 2.96
N GLN A 353 16.81 -5.63 2.02
CA GLN A 353 16.67 -5.27 0.59
C GLN A 353 15.44 -4.38 0.32
N MET A 354 14.62 -4.12 1.34
CA MET A 354 13.45 -3.26 1.33
C MET A 354 13.32 -2.52 2.67
N GLY A 355 12.48 -1.49 2.75
CA GLY A 355 12.21 -0.77 4.01
C GLY A 355 13.31 0.18 4.51
N GLY A 356 14.48 0.27 3.84
CA GLY A 356 15.52 1.21 4.23
C GLY A 356 15.09 2.67 4.12
N GLY A 357 15.49 3.50 5.08
CA GLY A 357 15.13 4.92 5.14
C GLY A 357 13.75 5.21 5.75
N THR A 358 13.17 4.27 6.51
CA THR A 358 12.01 4.47 7.38
C THR A 358 12.18 3.60 8.65
N TRP A 359 11.30 3.78 9.64
CA TRP A 359 11.15 2.86 10.77
C TRP A 359 10.40 1.59 10.36
N ILE A 360 10.90 0.44 10.81
CA ILE A 360 10.35 -0.90 10.59
C ILE A 360 10.00 -1.51 11.96
N TYR A 361 8.71 -1.81 12.16
CA TYR A 361 8.18 -2.36 13.41
C TYR A 361 8.54 -3.84 13.56
N LEU A 362 9.01 -4.25 14.74
CA LEU A 362 9.26 -5.66 15.08
C LEU A 362 8.16 -6.24 15.97
N GLY A 363 7.60 -5.46 16.90
CA GLY A 363 6.59 -5.91 17.84
C GLY A 363 6.47 -4.98 19.05
N SER A 364 5.56 -5.34 19.97
CA SER A 364 5.48 -4.77 21.31
C SER A 364 6.00 -5.77 22.35
N PHE A 365 6.66 -5.28 23.40
CA PHE A 365 7.40 -6.07 24.40
C PHE A 365 7.36 -5.46 25.80
#